data_AF-A0A139D847-F1
#
_entry.id   AF-A0A139D847-F1
#
_cell.length_a   1.000
_cell.length_b   1.000
_cell.length_c   1.000
_cell.angle_alpha   90.00
_cell.angle_beta   90.00
_cell.angle_gamma   90.00
#
_symmetry.space_group_name_H-M   'P 1'
#
loop_
_entity.id
_entity.type
_entity.pdbx_description
1 polymer ?
#
loop_
_entity_poly.entity_id
_entity_poly.type
_entity_poly.pdbx_seq_one_letter_code
_entity_poly.pdbx_strand_id
1 'polypeptide(L)'
;MTVGSCGESENKENNGGNNMMPDMAKKMMSKMQNSSFSPQKMCENMTASIEKTAKLAGQANDEVQMLFEEWAGEVEKELLVILEDNCQTDNQNFDAAEIADKLKVSENTVLFFLSRLIKDKKVEVVKLKIK
;
A
#
# COMPACT_ATOMS: atom_id res chain seq x y z
N MET A 1 -77.42 7.81 35.48
CA MET A 1 -78.03 9.12 35.80
C MET A 1 -77.18 9.77 36.87
N THR A 2 -76.68 11.00 36.61
CA THR A 2 -76.16 11.97 37.60
C THR A 2 -74.88 11.53 38.35
N VAL A 3 -73.91 12.33 38.79
CA VAL A 3 -73.68 13.76 39.04
C VAL A 3 -72.15 13.95 38.91
N GLY A 4 -71.64 14.98 38.22
CA GLY A 4 -70.86 16.09 38.84
C GLY A 4 -69.42 15.70 39.23
N SER A 5 -68.49 16.59 39.55
CA SER A 5 -68.36 18.04 39.53
C SER A 5 -66.86 18.31 39.76
N CYS A 6 -66.44 19.54 39.51
CA CYS A 6 -65.11 20.14 39.63
C CYS A 6 -64.25 19.78 40.88
N GLY A 7 -62.94 20.00 40.74
CA GLY A 7 -61.95 20.06 41.82
C GLY A 7 -60.58 19.54 41.36
N GLU A 8 -59.79 20.28 40.58
CA GLU A 8 -58.81 21.30 41.01
C GLU A 8 -57.55 20.72 41.71
N SER A 9 -56.39 21.16 41.21
CA SER A 9 -55.06 21.13 41.85
C SER A 9 -54.23 19.82 41.76
N GLU A 10 -53.47 19.65 40.68
CA GLU A 10 -52.18 18.95 40.76
C GLU A 10 -51.05 19.94 40.41
N ASN A 11 -50.38 20.43 41.46
CA ASN A 11 -48.99 20.85 41.36
C ASN A 11 -48.15 19.60 41.66
N LYS A 12 -47.63 18.95 40.62
CA LYS A 12 -46.64 17.89 40.73
C LYS A 12 -45.43 18.24 39.87
N GLU A 13 -44.32 18.38 40.57
CA GLU A 13 -42.97 18.35 40.03
C GLU A 13 -42.83 17.28 38.96
N ASN A 14 -42.30 17.65 37.79
CA ASN A 14 -41.81 16.69 36.84
C ASN A 14 -40.56 17.20 36.12
N ASN A 15 -39.44 16.60 36.54
CA ASN A 15 -38.43 16.01 35.69
C ASN A 15 -37.78 16.85 34.58
N GLY A 16 -36.49 17.12 34.79
CA GLY A 16 -35.47 16.66 33.86
C GLY A 16 -35.63 17.11 32.41
N GLY A 17 -35.67 18.42 32.18
CA GLY A 17 -35.64 19.03 30.85
C GLY A 17 -34.30 18.87 30.14
N ASN A 18 -34.01 17.64 29.71
CA ASN A 18 -33.41 17.27 28.43
C ASN A 18 -32.45 18.29 27.76
N ASN A 19 -31.28 18.53 28.36
CA ASN A 19 -30.22 19.36 27.75
C ASN A 19 -29.16 18.53 26.98
N MET A 20 -29.49 17.28 26.63
CA MET A 20 -28.55 16.34 25.97
C MET A 20 -28.53 16.47 24.43
N MET A 21 -29.58 17.05 23.83
CA MET A 21 -29.69 17.23 22.37
C MET A 21 -28.71 18.26 21.77
N PRO A 22 -28.43 19.42 22.40
CA PRO A 22 -27.51 20.41 21.82
C PRO A 22 -26.06 19.91 21.79
N ASP A 23 -25.63 19.17 22.80
CA ASP A 23 -24.24 18.75 22.96
C ASP A 23 -23.84 17.63 22.01
N MET A 24 -24.76 16.71 21.72
CA MET A 24 -24.52 15.66 20.71
C MET A 24 -24.48 16.25 19.30
N ALA A 25 -25.37 17.19 18.98
CA ALA A 25 -25.36 17.93 17.71
C ALA A 25 -24.07 18.76 17.54
N LYS A 26 -23.61 19.43 18.59
CA LYS A 26 -22.40 20.26 18.60
C LYS A 26 -21.11 19.43 18.52
N LYS A 27 -21.06 18.25 19.15
CA LYS A 27 -19.97 17.28 18.98
C LYS A 27 -19.91 16.70 17.56
N MET A 28 -21.03 16.52 16.90
CA MET A 28 -21.07 16.02 15.52
C MET A 28 -20.62 17.09 14.52
N MET A 29 -21.07 18.34 14.68
CA MET A 29 -20.59 19.49 13.88
C MET A 29 -19.08 19.74 14.05
N SER A 30 -18.59 19.74 15.29
CA SER A 30 -17.16 19.96 15.56
C SER A 30 -16.29 18.81 15.01
N LYS A 31 -16.75 17.56 15.03
CA LYS A 31 -16.05 16.45 14.37
C LYS A 31 -16.01 16.58 12.85
N MET A 32 -17.07 17.12 12.24
CA MET A 32 -17.14 17.34 10.79
C MET A 32 -16.29 18.54 10.33
N GLN A 33 -16.12 19.55 11.18
CA GLN A 33 -15.27 20.70 10.91
C GLN A 33 -13.76 20.40 11.07
N ASN A 34 -13.43 19.35 11.83
CA ASN A 34 -12.05 18.90 12.07
C ASN A 34 -11.63 17.69 11.22
N SER A 35 -12.54 17.10 10.46
CA SER A 35 -12.19 16.05 9.50
C SER A 35 -11.66 16.69 8.23
N SER A 36 -10.38 16.45 7.93
CA SER A 36 -9.68 16.76 6.67
C SER A 36 -10.24 15.98 5.46
N PHE A 37 -11.56 15.83 5.41
CA PHE A 37 -12.28 15.12 4.37
C PHE A 37 -12.75 16.16 3.35
N SER A 38 -11.92 16.42 2.34
CA SER A 38 -12.38 17.13 1.16
C SER A 38 -12.90 16.11 0.15
N PRO A 39 -14.17 16.21 -0.29
CA PRO A 39 -14.71 15.35 -1.34
C PRO A 39 -13.86 15.35 -2.61
N GLN A 40 -13.20 16.48 -2.92
CA GLN A 40 -12.22 16.58 -4.01
C GLN A 40 -11.01 15.65 -3.81
N LYS A 41 -10.38 15.60 -2.63
CA LYS A 41 -9.24 14.69 -2.39
C LYS A 41 -9.68 13.23 -2.40
N MET A 42 -10.90 12.92 -1.99
CA MET A 42 -11.45 11.58 -2.10
C MET A 42 -11.63 11.16 -3.56
N CYS A 43 -12.22 12.04 -4.39
CA CYS A 43 -12.36 11.80 -5.84
C CYS A 43 -11.00 11.69 -6.54
N GLU A 44 -10.03 12.52 -6.17
CA GLU A 44 -8.64 12.45 -6.67
C GLU A 44 -7.98 11.12 -6.28
N ASN A 45 -8.07 10.72 -5.01
CA ASN A 45 -7.49 9.46 -4.54
C ASN A 45 -8.18 8.24 -5.17
N MET A 46 -9.49 8.30 -5.38
CA MET A 46 -10.25 7.24 -6.05
C MET A 46 -9.87 7.16 -7.54
N THR A 47 -9.73 8.30 -8.22
CA THR A 47 -9.29 8.36 -9.62
C THR A 47 -7.86 7.86 -9.78
N ALA A 48 -6.94 8.27 -8.90
CA ALA A 48 -5.56 7.78 -8.88
C ALA A 48 -5.49 6.27 -8.58
N SER A 49 -6.37 5.76 -7.73
CA SER A 49 -6.46 4.31 -7.45
C SER A 49 -7.01 3.56 -8.65
N ILE A 50 -8.02 4.09 -9.34
CA ILE A 50 -8.55 3.53 -10.59
C ILE A 50 -7.49 3.58 -11.70
N GLU A 51 -6.72 4.66 -11.82
CA GLU A 51 -5.65 4.78 -12.81
C GLU A 51 -4.51 3.78 -12.53
N LYS A 52 -4.16 3.57 -11.26
CA LYS A 52 -3.19 2.55 -10.84
C LYS A 52 -3.72 1.13 -11.09
N THR A 53 -4.98 0.87 -10.78
CA THR A 53 -5.65 -0.40 -11.04
C THR A 53 -5.85 -0.65 -12.53
N ALA A 54 -6.13 0.36 -13.35
CA ALA A 54 -6.26 0.25 -14.81
C ALA A 54 -4.89 0.08 -15.49
N LYS A 55 -3.83 0.70 -14.96
CA LYS A 55 -2.45 0.38 -15.36
C LYS A 55 -2.13 -1.08 -15.04
N LEU A 56 -2.43 -1.57 -13.84
CA LEU A 56 -2.21 -2.98 -13.48
C LEU A 56 -3.10 -3.96 -14.27
N ALA A 57 -4.38 -3.66 -14.45
CA ALA A 57 -5.35 -4.52 -15.14
C ALA A 57 -5.22 -4.49 -16.68
N GLY A 58 -4.59 -3.44 -17.22
CA GLY A 58 -4.28 -3.31 -18.64
C GLY A 58 -2.89 -3.83 -19.05
N GLN A 59 -2.01 -4.17 -18.09
CA GLN A 59 -0.60 -4.45 -18.38
C GLN A 59 -0.22 -5.92 -18.55
N ALA A 60 -1.06 -6.89 -18.17
CA ALA A 60 -0.81 -8.28 -18.56
C ALA A 60 -2.09 -9.10 -18.48
N ASN A 61 -2.56 -9.59 -19.63
CA ASN A 61 -3.25 -10.88 -19.66
C ASN A 61 -2.27 -12.00 -19.25
N ASP A 62 -2.79 -13.16 -18.85
CA ASP A 62 -2.00 -14.29 -18.35
C ASP A 62 -0.82 -14.65 -19.28
N GLU A 63 -1.00 -14.50 -20.59
CA GLU A 63 0.04 -14.75 -21.59
C GLU A 63 1.22 -13.78 -21.48
N VAL A 64 0.98 -12.48 -21.31
CA VAL A 64 2.06 -11.48 -21.18
C VAL A 64 2.77 -11.62 -19.84
N GLN A 65 2.04 -11.99 -18.78
CA GLN A 65 2.64 -12.29 -17.49
C GLN A 65 3.56 -13.50 -17.60
N MET A 66 3.12 -14.58 -18.27
CA MET A 66 3.94 -15.77 -18.49
C MET A 66 5.23 -15.46 -19.25
N LEU A 67 5.15 -14.67 -20.31
CA LEU A 67 6.33 -14.22 -21.06
C LEU A 67 7.30 -13.42 -20.18
N PHE A 68 6.77 -12.55 -19.30
CA PHE A 68 7.61 -11.81 -18.36
C PHE A 68 8.27 -12.73 -17.32
N GLU A 69 7.54 -13.71 -16.80
CA GLU A 69 8.06 -14.69 -15.84
C GLU A 69 9.15 -15.58 -16.46
N GLU A 70 8.97 -16.02 -17.70
CA GLU A 70 9.98 -16.75 -18.46
C GLU A 70 11.23 -15.91 -18.65
N TRP A 71 11.09 -14.69 -19.17
CA TRP A 71 12.20 -13.75 -19.33
C TRP A 71 12.92 -13.45 -18.02
N ALA A 72 12.17 -13.20 -16.94
CA ALA A 72 12.74 -12.95 -15.62
C ALA A 72 13.52 -14.16 -15.10
N GLY A 73 13.03 -15.38 -15.38
CA GLY A 73 13.72 -16.62 -15.06
C GLY A 73 15.02 -16.81 -15.86
N GLU A 74 15.06 -16.40 -17.13
CA GLU A 74 16.27 -16.40 -17.95
C GLU A 74 17.32 -15.42 -17.42
N VAL A 75 16.91 -14.18 -17.12
CA VAL A 75 17.81 -13.17 -16.52
C VAL A 75 18.38 -13.66 -15.19
N GLU A 76 17.56 -14.29 -14.34
CA GLU A 76 18.01 -14.85 -13.06
C GLU A 76 19.06 -15.97 -13.25
N LYS A 77 18.87 -16.84 -14.24
CA LYS A 77 19.83 -17.91 -14.59
C LYS A 77 21.14 -17.34 -15.11
N GLU A 78 21.10 -16.41 -16.06
CA GLU A 78 22.31 -15.80 -16.62
C GLU A 78 23.09 -15.02 -15.55
N LEU A 79 22.38 -14.30 -14.66
CA LEU A 79 23.01 -13.64 -13.53
C LEU A 79 23.77 -14.63 -12.63
N LEU A 80 23.18 -15.79 -12.32
CA LEU A 80 23.86 -16.83 -11.55
C LEU A 80 25.12 -17.35 -12.23
N VAL A 81 25.06 -17.61 -13.55
CA VAL A 81 26.24 -18.04 -14.32
C VAL A 81 27.35 -17.00 -14.24
N ILE A 82 27.03 -15.72 -14.43
CA ILE A 82 28.02 -14.63 -14.34
C ILE A 82 28.62 -14.55 -12.93
N LEU A 83 27.80 -14.72 -11.88
CA LEU A 83 28.29 -14.73 -10.50
C LEU A 83 29.21 -15.92 -10.22
N GLU A 84 28.87 -17.11 -10.70
CA GLU A 84 29.70 -18.31 -10.56
C GLU A 84 31.05 -18.16 -11.29
N ASP A 85 31.04 -17.63 -12.52
CA ASP A 85 32.26 -17.36 -13.29
C ASP A 85 33.16 -16.32 -12.59
N ASN A 86 32.56 -15.28 -12.02
CA ASN A 86 33.27 -14.26 -11.24
C ASN A 86 33.81 -14.80 -9.91
N CYS A 87 33.22 -15.87 -9.35
CA CYS A 87 33.77 -16.54 -8.17
C CYS A 87 34.95 -17.46 -8.50
N GLN A 88 35.00 -18.02 -9.72
CA GLN A 88 36.07 -18.92 -10.16
C GLN A 88 37.33 -18.17 -10.59
N THR A 89 37.16 -16.98 -11.15
CA THR A 89 38.25 -16.03 -11.35
C THR A 89 38.44 -15.28 -10.03
N ASP A 90 39.66 -14.96 -9.59
CA ASP A 90 39.91 -14.26 -8.30
C ASP A 90 39.27 -12.83 -8.21
N ASN A 91 38.39 -12.48 -9.14
CA ASN A 91 37.61 -11.26 -9.19
C ASN A 91 36.28 -11.39 -8.44
N GLN A 92 36.35 -11.51 -7.12
CA GLN A 92 35.16 -11.59 -6.24
C GLN A 92 34.37 -10.27 -6.10
N ASN A 93 34.67 -9.25 -6.91
CA ASN A 93 33.98 -7.98 -6.82
C ASN A 93 32.75 -7.98 -7.74
N PHE A 94 31.59 -7.88 -7.13
CA PHE A 94 30.34 -7.65 -7.84
C PHE A 94 30.29 -6.20 -8.37
N ASP A 95 30.17 -6.05 -9.69
CA ASP A 95 29.90 -4.77 -10.36
C ASP A 95 28.55 -4.80 -11.08
N ALA A 96 27.58 -4.04 -10.56
CA ALA A 96 26.24 -3.97 -11.11
C ALA A 96 26.20 -3.38 -12.53
N ALA A 97 27.10 -2.43 -12.85
CA ALA A 97 27.12 -1.76 -14.14
C ALA A 97 27.61 -2.70 -15.24
N GLU A 98 28.71 -3.42 -14.98
CA GLU A 98 29.25 -4.40 -15.94
C GLU A 98 28.25 -5.52 -16.22
N ILE A 99 27.59 -6.02 -15.17
CA ILE A 99 26.60 -7.10 -15.30
C ILE A 99 25.35 -6.59 -16.04
N ALA A 100 24.91 -5.36 -15.78
CA ALA A 100 23.79 -4.75 -16.49
C ALA A 100 24.06 -4.64 -18.00
N ASP A 101 25.28 -4.23 -18.37
CA ASP A 101 25.70 -4.14 -19.77
C ASP A 101 25.77 -5.51 -20.47
N LYS A 102 26.14 -6.58 -19.75
CA LYS A 102 26.13 -7.97 -20.26
C LYS A 102 24.72 -8.48 -20.48
N LEU A 103 23.85 -8.31 -19.48
CA LEU A 103 22.46 -8.79 -19.50
C LEU A 103 21.51 -7.87 -20.30
N LYS A 104 22.00 -6.72 -20.79
CA LYS A 104 21.20 -5.71 -21.52
C LYS A 104 19.98 -5.22 -20.74
N VAL A 105 20.14 -5.04 -19.44
CA VAL A 105 19.13 -4.50 -18.52
C VAL A 105 19.68 -3.27 -17.79
N SER A 106 18.86 -2.64 -16.95
CA SER A 106 19.34 -1.55 -16.09
C SER A 106 20.09 -2.06 -14.86
N GLU A 107 20.99 -1.26 -14.29
CA GLU A 107 21.64 -1.57 -12.99
C GLU A 107 20.63 -1.88 -11.89
N ASN A 108 19.53 -1.13 -11.83
CA ASN A 108 18.45 -1.35 -10.86
C ASN A 108 17.81 -2.73 -11.02
N THR A 109 17.68 -3.22 -12.26
CA THR A 109 17.17 -4.55 -12.56
C THR A 109 18.12 -5.62 -12.03
N VAL A 110 19.43 -5.46 -12.24
CA VAL A 110 20.44 -6.39 -11.71
C VAL A 110 20.38 -6.42 -10.18
N LEU A 111 20.35 -5.25 -9.53
CA LEU A 111 20.26 -5.17 -8.06
C LEU A 111 18.96 -5.80 -7.53
N PHE A 112 17.85 -5.63 -8.24
CA PHE A 112 16.59 -6.28 -7.92
C PHE A 112 16.73 -7.80 -7.93
N PHE A 113 17.23 -8.38 -9.03
CA PHE A 113 17.43 -9.84 -9.13
C PHE A 113 18.45 -10.36 -8.13
N LEU A 114 19.55 -9.65 -7.90
CA LEU A 114 20.52 -10.00 -6.86
C LEU A 114 19.86 -10.03 -5.48
N SER A 115 19.06 -9.02 -5.13
CA SER A 115 18.36 -8.98 -3.84
C SER A 115 17.40 -10.16 -3.66
N ARG A 116 16.79 -10.62 -4.75
CA ARG A 116 15.91 -11.78 -4.77
C ARG A 116 16.70 -13.08 -4.61
N LEU A 117 17.80 -13.25 -5.35
CA LEU A 117 18.71 -14.39 -5.20
C LEU A 117 19.25 -14.55 -3.78
N ILE A 118 19.57 -13.43 -3.12
CA ILE A 118 20.01 -13.41 -1.72
C ILE A 118 18.87 -13.85 -0.79
N LYS A 119 17.66 -13.32 -0.97
CA LYS A 119 16.47 -13.70 -0.18
C LYS A 119 16.15 -15.19 -0.32
N ASP A 120 16.30 -15.71 -1.54
CA ASP A 120 16.07 -17.12 -1.87
C ASP A 120 17.23 -18.03 -1.44
N LYS A 121 18.26 -17.47 -0.77
CA LYS A 121 19.45 -18.16 -0.26
C LYS A 121 20.27 -18.87 -1.35
N LYS A 122 20.16 -18.41 -2.60
CA LYS A 122 21.00 -18.87 -3.71
C LYS A 122 22.35 -18.17 -3.76
N VAL A 123 22.42 -16.96 -3.19
CA VAL A 123 23.65 -16.15 -3.11
C VAL A 123 23.84 -15.68 -1.66
N GLU A 124 25.05 -15.79 -1.15
CA GLU A 124 25.44 -15.28 0.17
C GLU A 124 26.30 -14.01 0.03
N VAL A 125 26.03 -13.01 0.86
CA VAL A 125 26.84 -11.79 0.91
C VAL A 125 27.92 -11.96 1.97
N VAL A 126 29.16 -12.21 1.51
CA VAL A 126 30.30 -12.46 2.40
C VAL A 126 30.95 -11.16 2.88
N LYS A 127 30.90 -10.08 2.08
CA LYS A 127 31.56 -8.80 2.38
C LYS A 127 30.69 -7.62 1.98
N LEU A 128 30.64 -6.62 2.86
CA LEU A 128 30.03 -5.32 2.60
C LEU A 128 31.05 -4.22 2.83
N LYS A 129 30.97 -3.18 2.00
CA LYS A 129 31.77 -1.97 2.15
C LYS A 129 30.85 -0.75 1.96
N ILE A 130 30.89 0.16 2.92
CA ILE A 130 30.24 1.47 2.79
C ILE A 130 31.17 2.36 1.96
N LYS A 131 30.60 3.08 0.97
CA LYS A 131 31.34 4.08 0.20
C LYS A 131 31.47 5.38 0.99
#